data_AF-A0A1Z5L6Y4-F1
#
_entry.id   AF-A0A1Z5L6Y4-F1
#
_cell.length_a   1.000
_cell.length_b   1.000
_cell.length_c   1.000
_cell.angle_alpha   90.00
_cell.angle_beta   90.00
_cell.angle_gamma   90.00
#
_symmetry.space_group_name_H-M   'P 1'
#
loop_
_entity.id
_entity.type
_entity.pdbx_description
1 polymer ?
#
loop_
_entity_poly.entity_id
_entity_poly.type
_entity_poly.pdbx_seq_one_letter_code
_entity_poly.pdbx_strand_id
1 'polypeptide(L)'
;MGCPKEFSLKGGMGAALLTQRDKVKAILSNLVQNTHLPVTCKIRVLEKLEDTISLGKLIESTGVKAIAVHGRTKEERPQHANRNYAIKALAEHLRIPVIANGGCGEIKSCDDIGLFRQATGAASVMIARLAESNCSIFCRDGLKPIDDVIKSYLKLAIEYDNRATNTKYCVQQMLGSLQESERGKQLLASQQMEEICALWDMDAMYSAKQKELRHRAKKAERAPKW
;
A
#
# COMPACT_ATOMS: atom_id res chain seq x y z
N MET A 1 3.34 8.81 -8.82
CA MET A 1 4.52 9.65 -9.12
C MET A 1 5.50 9.72 -7.94
N GLY A 2 5.85 8.59 -7.29
CA GLY A 2 6.73 8.63 -6.10
C GLY A 2 7.59 7.40 -5.89
N CYS A 3 7.62 6.46 -6.84
CA CYS A 3 8.47 5.28 -6.78
C CYS A 3 9.93 5.68 -7.11
N PRO A 4 10.89 5.49 -6.19
CA PRO A 4 12.30 5.82 -6.42
C PRO A 4 13.11 4.61 -6.93
N LYS A 5 12.47 3.46 -7.18
CA LYS A 5 13.17 2.24 -7.65
C LYS A 5 13.79 2.51 -9.02
N GLU A 6 15.01 2.01 -9.21
CA GLU A 6 15.83 2.29 -10.40
C GLU A 6 15.11 1.96 -11.71
N PHE A 7 14.41 0.83 -11.79
CA PHE A 7 13.65 0.46 -12.99
C PHE A 7 12.56 1.50 -13.34
N SER A 8 11.90 2.09 -12.34
CA SER A 8 10.91 3.14 -12.55
C SER A 8 11.56 4.43 -13.04
N LEU A 9 12.73 4.77 -12.48
CA LEU A 9 13.48 5.97 -12.88
C LEU A 9 13.98 5.87 -14.33
N LYS A 10 14.60 4.74 -14.70
CA LYS A 10 15.05 4.46 -16.07
C LYS A 10 13.91 4.48 -17.08
N GLY A 11 12.73 3.99 -16.68
CA GLY A 11 11.51 4.04 -17.49
C GLY A 11 10.82 5.41 -17.55
N GLY A 12 11.35 6.45 -16.89
CA GLY A 12 10.72 7.77 -16.84
C GLY A 12 9.38 7.79 -16.09
N MET A 13 9.20 6.87 -15.15
CA MET A 13 8.02 6.68 -14.30
C MET A 13 8.33 7.05 -12.84
N GLY A 14 7.32 6.94 -11.98
CA GLY A 14 7.54 7.09 -10.54
C GLY A 14 8.02 8.50 -10.16
N ALA A 15 9.13 8.59 -9.43
CA ALA A 15 9.70 9.86 -9.00
C ALA A 15 10.39 10.64 -10.14
N ALA A 16 10.72 10.01 -11.27
CA ALA A 16 11.28 10.70 -12.44
C ALA A 16 10.30 11.71 -13.07
N LEU A 17 8.99 11.52 -12.84
CA LEU A 17 7.96 12.45 -13.29
C LEU A 17 7.92 13.75 -12.49
N LEU A 18 8.48 13.80 -11.27
CA LEU A 18 8.38 14.96 -10.38
C LEU A 18 9.00 16.24 -10.98
N THR A 19 9.97 16.09 -11.87
CA THR A 19 10.62 17.20 -12.59
C THR A 19 10.08 17.42 -14.01
N GLN A 20 9.19 16.55 -14.50
CA GLN A 20 8.64 16.59 -15.87
C GLN A 20 7.23 17.18 -15.86
N ARG A 21 7.13 18.49 -15.56
CA ARG A 21 5.87 19.20 -15.30
C ARG A 21 4.83 19.05 -16.41
N ASP A 22 5.23 19.25 -17.67
CA ASP A 22 4.32 19.16 -18.81
C ASP A 22 3.78 17.74 -19.00
N LYS A 23 4.64 16.73 -18.80
CA LYS A 23 4.27 15.33 -18.88
C LYS A 23 3.29 14.94 -17.77
N VAL A 24 3.51 15.41 -16.55
CA VAL A 24 2.58 15.21 -15.43
C VAL A 24 1.22 15.81 -15.75
N LYS A 25 1.19 17.06 -16.23
CA LYS A 25 -0.05 17.74 -16.62
C LYS A 25 -0.79 16.96 -17.71
N ALA A 26 -0.08 16.57 -18.78
CA ALA A 26 -0.66 15.83 -19.90
C ALA A 26 -1.27 14.49 -19.46
N ILE A 27 -0.54 13.69 -18.66
CA ILE A 27 -1.02 12.39 -18.17
C ILE A 27 -2.28 12.56 -17.32
N LEU A 28 -2.24 13.44 -16.32
CA LEU A 28 -3.35 13.59 -15.37
C LEU A 28 -4.58 14.20 -16.03
N SER A 29 -4.42 15.24 -16.86
CA SER A 29 -5.53 15.85 -17.60
C SER A 29 -6.19 14.83 -18.54
N ASN A 30 -5.40 14.01 -19.24
CA ASN A 30 -5.95 12.98 -20.12
C ASN A 30 -6.75 11.93 -19.32
N LEU A 31 -6.22 11.44 -18.20
CA LEU A 31 -6.95 10.50 -17.35
C LEU A 31 -8.26 11.10 -16.82
N VAL A 32 -8.22 12.33 -16.31
CA VAL A 32 -9.40 13.02 -15.76
C VAL A 32 -10.48 13.24 -16.82
N GLN A 33 -10.10 13.53 -18.05
CA GLN A 33 -11.04 13.76 -19.16
C GLN A 33 -11.67 12.47 -19.69
N ASN A 34 -10.98 11.34 -19.58
CA ASN A 34 -11.37 10.08 -20.23
C ASN A 34 -11.90 9.01 -19.25
N THR A 35 -12.13 9.35 -17.98
CA THR A 35 -12.79 8.46 -17.03
C THR A 35 -13.80 9.19 -16.16
N HIS A 36 -14.89 8.52 -15.82
CA HIS A 36 -15.87 9.00 -14.85
C HIS A 36 -15.43 8.71 -13.40
N LEU A 37 -14.40 7.88 -13.21
CA LEU A 37 -13.86 7.53 -11.90
C LEU A 37 -12.95 8.65 -11.36
N PRO A 38 -12.90 8.85 -10.03
CA PRO A 38 -12.03 9.86 -9.44
C PRO A 38 -10.55 9.52 -9.66
N VAL A 39 -9.85 10.36 -10.41
CA VAL A 39 -8.40 10.24 -10.57
C VAL A 39 -7.70 10.88 -9.38
N THR A 40 -6.78 10.15 -8.76
CA THR A 40 -5.90 10.65 -7.69
C THR A 40 -4.45 10.40 -8.06
N CYS A 41 -3.52 11.03 -7.35
CA CYS A 41 -2.11 10.70 -7.53
C CYS A 41 -1.34 10.69 -6.22
N LYS A 42 -0.20 10.00 -6.21
CA LYS A 42 0.73 9.96 -5.08
C LYS A 42 2.08 10.51 -5.47
N ILE A 43 2.59 11.48 -4.72
CA ILE A 43 3.88 12.13 -4.92
C ILE A 43 4.81 11.92 -3.72
N ARG A 44 6.08 12.27 -3.94
CA ARG A 44 7.06 12.60 -2.91
C ARG A 44 7.28 14.12 -2.92
N VAL A 45 7.68 14.69 -1.79
CA VAL A 45 8.06 16.11 -1.73
C VAL A 45 9.36 16.36 -2.49
N LEU A 46 9.55 17.59 -2.94
CA LEU A 46 10.80 18.06 -3.54
C LEU A 46 11.72 18.66 -2.46
N GLU A 47 12.95 18.98 -2.84
CA GLU A 47 13.93 19.52 -1.89
C GLU A 47 13.49 20.88 -1.34
N LYS A 48 13.04 21.77 -2.24
CA LYS A 48 12.50 23.08 -1.89
C LYS A 48 10.99 22.99 -1.67
N LEU A 49 10.52 23.71 -0.66
CA LEU A 49 9.11 23.76 -0.31
C LEU A 49 8.28 24.42 -1.41
N GLU A 50 8.82 25.49 -2.00
CA GLU A 50 8.18 26.27 -3.06
C GLU A 50 7.94 25.41 -4.30
N ASP A 51 8.92 24.57 -4.67
CA ASP A 51 8.80 23.64 -5.79
C ASP A 51 7.74 22.58 -5.51
N THR A 52 7.67 22.09 -4.27
CA THR A 52 6.65 21.14 -3.82
C THR A 52 5.25 21.73 -3.94
N ILE A 53 5.04 22.96 -3.44
CA ILE A 53 3.76 23.67 -3.53
C ILE A 53 3.40 23.95 -5.00
N SER A 54 4.36 24.40 -5.79
CA SER A 54 4.19 24.69 -7.22
C SER A 54 3.79 23.43 -8.00
N LEU A 55 4.39 22.28 -7.68
CA LEU A 55 3.99 20.98 -8.25
C LEU A 55 2.57 20.57 -7.79
N GLY A 56 2.24 20.76 -6.52
CA GLY A 56 0.90 20.50 -5.99
C GLY A 56 -0.19 21.28 -6.73
N LYS A 57 0.02 22.60 -6.94
CA LYS A 57 -0.91 23.47 -7.67
C LYS A 57 -1.05 23.07 -9.14
N LEU A 58 0.06 22.68 -9.78
CA LEU A 58 0.02 22.13 -11.14
C LEU A 58 -0.85 20.87 -11.20
N ILE A 59 -0.65 19.93 -10.29
CA ILE A 59 -1.42 18.70 -10.20
C ILE A 59 -2.90 19.01 -9.96
N GLU A 60 -3.23 19.88 -9.00
CA GLU A 60 -4.61 20.31 -8.74
C GLU A 60 -5.30 20.87 -9.99
N SER A 61 -4.58 21.69 -10.79
CA SER A 61 -5.13 22.29 -12.02
C SER A 61 -5.56 21.27 -13.08
N THR A 62 -5.14 20.00 -12.96
CA THR A 62 -5.52 18.92 -13.88
C THR A 62 -6.90 18.33 -13.57
N GLY A 63 -7.49 18.66 -12.42
CA GLY A 63 -8.81 18.17 -11.99
C GLY A 63 -8.79 16.86 -11.21
N VAL A 64 -7.62 16.40 -10.76
CA VAL A 64 -7.53 15.25 -9.83
C VAL A 64 -8.33 15.52 -8.55
N LYS A 65 -8.90 14.45 -7.97
CA LYS A 65 -9.80 14.56 -6.81
C LYS A 65 -9.09 14.54 -5.47
N ALA A 66 -7.85 14.07 -5.40
CA ALA A 66 -7.02 14.11 -4.21
C ALA A 66 -5.54 13.87 -4.56
N ILE A 67 -4.65 14.30 -3.66
CA ILE A 67 -3.21 14.05 -3.74
C ILE A 67 -2.69 13.40 -2.46
N ALA A 68 -2.05 12.25 -2.60
CA ALA A 68 -1.32 11.62 -1.51
C ALA A 68 0.15 12.07 -1.51
N VAL A 69 0.63 12.55 -0.37
CA VAL A 69 1.97 13.15 -0.24
C VAL A 69 2.79 12.34 0.75
N HIS A 70 3.84 11.68 0.24
CA HIS A 70 4.89 11.15 1.10
C HIS A 70 5.85 12.29 1.44
N GLY A 71 5.93 12.65 2.72
CA GLY A 71 6.81 13.71 3.23
C GLY A 71 8.31 13.39 3.16
N ARG A 72 8.78 12.59 2.21
CA ARG A 72 10.21 12.35 1.96
C ARG A 72 10.53 12.62 0.51
N THR A 73 11.71 13.16 0.24
CA THR A 73 12.25 13.34 -1.11
C THR A 73 12.56 11.99 -1.76
N LYS A 74 12.90 11.97 -3.04
CA LYS A 74 13.25 10.71 -3.75
C LYS A 74 14.50 10.03 -3.17
N GLU A 75 15.45 10.80 -2.63
CA GLU A 75 16.71 10.28 -2.10
C GLU A 75 16.58 9.87 -0.62
N GLU A 76 15.62 10.46 0.10
CA GLU A 76 15.37 10.14 1.50
C GLU A 76 14.78 8.73 1.68
N ARG A 77 15.48 7.96 2.51
CA ARG A 77 15.16 6.59 2.93
C ARG A 77 14.27 6.57 4.18
N PRO A 78 13.67 5.42 4.55
CA PRO A 78 12.71 5.35 5.64
C PRO A 78 13.23 5.81 7.02
N GLN A 79 14.54 5.72 7.27
CA GLN A 79 15.20 6.23 8.48
C GLN A 79 15.28 7.76 8.57
N HIS A 80 15.17 8.46 7.44
CA HIS A 80 15.10 9.92 7.45
C HIS A 80 13.74 10.37 7.99
N ALA A 81 13.73 11.50 8.70
CA ALA A 81 12.52 12.10 9.23
C ALA A 81 11.54 12.46 8.11
N ASN A 82 10.24 12.43 8.44
CA ASN A 82 9.21 12.87 7.50
C ASN A 82 9.09 14.40 7.58
N ARG A 83 9.09 15.08 6.43
CA ARG A 83 8.89 16.53 6.28
C ARG A 83 7.39 16.86 6.42
N ASN A 84 6.85 16.72 7.64
CA ASN A 84 5.44 16.99 7.94
C ASN A 84 5.04 18.43 7.60
N TYR A 85 5.96 19.39 7.75
CA TYR A 85 5.74 20.79 7.36
C TYR A 85 5.40 20.95 5.86
N ALA A 86 5.99 20.15 4.99
CA ALA A 86 5.72 20.22 3.55
C ALA A 86 4.35 19.64 3.19
N ILE A 87 3.91 18.59 3.90
CA ILE A 87 2.55 18.05 3.79
C ILE A 87 1.54 19.11 4.25
N LYS A 88 1.81 19.75 5.40
CA LYS A 88 0.97 20.83 5.94
C LYS A 88 0.84 22.01 5.00
N ALA A 89 1.96 22.49 4.46
CA ALA A 89 1.94 23.57 3.48
C ALA A 89 1.09 23.21 2.25
N LEU A 90 1.16 21.98 1.74
CA LEU A 90 0.28 21.54 0.65
C LEU A 90 -1.20 21.52 1.07
N ALA A 91 -1.51 21.03 2.26
CA ALA A 91 -2.89 21.00 2.76
C ALA A 91 -3.49 22.42 2.91
N GLU A 92 -2.67 23.41 3.26
CA GLU A 92 -3.09 24.82 3.38
C GLU A 92 -3.26 25.51 2.02
N HIS A 93 -2.46 25.13 1.00
CA HIS A 93 -2.42 25.83 -0.28
C HIS A 93 -3.29 25.20 -1.39
N LEU A 94 -3.68 23.93 -1.22
CA LEU A 94 -4.53 23.22 -2.18
C LEU A 94 -5.98 23.22 -1.69
N ARG A 95 -6.92 23.29 -2.63
CA ARG A 95 -8.36 23.17 -2.42
C ARG A 95 -8.82 21.71 -2.46
N ILE A 96 -8.06 20.83 -3.12
CA ILE A 96 -8.33 19.39 -3.13
C ILE A 96 -7.80 18.70 -1.86
N PRO A 97 -8.42 17.58 -1.42
CA PRO A 97 -7.93 16.80 -0.29
C PRO A 97 -6.48 16.35 -0.43
N VAL A 98 -5.66 16.67 0.58
CA VAL A 98 -4.31 16.13 0.76
C VAL A 98 -4.36 14.93 1.70
N ILE A 99 -3.68 13.83 1.31
CA ILE A 99 -3.58 12.59 2.09
C ILE A 99 -2.13 12.44 2.58
N ALA A 100 -1.92 12.56 3.89
CA ALA A 100 -0.59 12.48 4.49
C ALA A 100 -0.03 11.06 4.47
N ASN A 101 1.24 10.89 4.13
CA ASN A 101 1.94 9.61 4.13
C ASN A 101 3.38 9.76 4.63
N GLY A 102 3.90 8.68 5.23
CA GLY A 102 5.30 8.58 5.67
C GLY A 102 5.51 8.60 7.19
N GLY A 103 4.45 8.79 7.98
CA GLY A 103 4.49 8.89 9.46
C GLY A 103 4.74 7.59 10.23
N CYS A 104 5.32 6.54 9.63
CA CYS A 104 5.50 5.25 10.33
C CYS A 104 6.42 5.32 11.56
N GLY A 105 7.22 6.37 11.72
CA GLY A 105 8.03 6.59 12.93
C GLY A 105 7.26 7.29 14.07
N GLU A 106 6.08 7.84 13.76
CA GLU A 106 5.26 8.63 14.67
C GLU A 106 3.97 7.89 15.06
N ILE A 107 3.52 6.96 14.22
CA ILE A 107 2.26 6.22 14.39
C ILE A 107 2.56 4.85 14.99
N LYS A 108 1.95 4.55 16.15
CA LYS A 108 2.05 3.24 16.82
C LYS A 108 0.68 2.59 17.04
N SER A 109 -0.39 3.39 17.02
CA SER A 109 -1.77 2.98 17.28
C SER A 109 -2.75 3.63 16.28
N CYS A 110 -4.01 3.20 16.32
CA CYS A 110 -5.07 3.80 15.53
C CYS A 110 -5.29 5.29 15.89
N ASP A 111 -5.13 5.66 17.16
CA ASP A 111 -5.30 7.04 17.63
C ASP A 111 -4.20 7.97 17.09
N ASP A 112 -2.97 7.46 16.98
CA ASP A 112 -1.85 8.23 16.40
C ASP A 112 -2.09 8.58 14.94
N ILE A 113 -2.92 7.82 14.21
CA ILE A 113 -3.33 8.18 12.85
C ILE A 113 -4.11 9.51 12.87
N GLY A 114 -4.98 9.69 13.86
CA GLY A 114 -5.73 10.93 14.09
C GLY A 114 -4.82 12.10 14.45
N LEU A 115 -3.85 11.88 15.34
CA LEU A 115 -2.86 12.89 15.71
C LEU A 115 -1.97 13.30 14.53
N PHE A 116 -1.49 12.34 13.75
CA PHE A 116 -0.68 12.60 12.55
C PHE A 116 -1.47 13.37 11.49
N ARG A 117 -2.76 13.06 11.31
CA ARG A 117 -3.67 13.82 10.44
C ARG A 117 -3.76 15.28 10.89
N GLN A 118 -4.01 15.52 12.18
CA GLN A 118 -4.11 16.86 12.75
C GLN A 118 -2.80 17.65 12.62
N ALA A 119 -1.66 17.04 12.96
CA ALA A 119 -0.35 17.66 12.88
C ALA A 119 0.04 18.10 11.45
N THR A 120 -0.40 17.34 10.44
CA THR A 120 -0.15 17.65 9.02
C THR A 120 -1.24 18.50 8.39
N GLY A 121 -2.35 18.80 9.07
CA GLY A 121 -3.51 19.50 8.50
C GLY A 121 -4.17 18.75 7.33
N ALA A 122 -3.81 17.49 7.10
CA ALA A 122 -4.27 16.71 5.97
C ALA A 122 -5.73 16.26 6.15
N ALA A 123 -6.43 16.04 5.03
CA ALA A 123 -7.80 15.54 5.07
C ALA A 123 -7.85 14.08 5.56
N SER A 124 -6.87 13.27 5.16
CA SER A 124 -6.76 11.84 5.48
C SER A 124 -5.30 11.40 5.63
N VAL A 125 -5.10 10.16 6.10
CA VAL A 125 -3.77 9.54 6.25
C VAL A 125 -3.71 8.23 5.48
N MET A 126 -2.59 7.97 4.82
CA MET A 126 -2.27 6.72 4.13
C MET A 126 -1.14 6.00 4.88
N ILE A 127 -1.40 4.76 5.28
CA ILE A 127 -0.46 3.89 5.98
C ILE A 127 0.03 2.78 5.05
N ALA A 128 1.34 2.49 5.08
CA ALA A 128 1.95 1.41 4.30
C ALA A 128 2.63 0.39 5.22
N ARG A 129 3.87 0.63 5.64
CA ARG A 129 4.69 -0.31 6.42
C ARG A 129 3.99 -0.89 7.66
N LEU A 130 3.31 -0.04 8.45
CA LEU A 130 2.62 -0.51 9.66
C LEU A 130 1.46 -1.45 9.33
N ALA A 131 0.73 -1.18 8.24
CA ALA A 131 -0.36 -2.04 7.80
C ALA A 131 0.15 -3.34 7.14
N GLU A 132 1.31 -3.28 6.49
CA GLU A 132 2.02 -4.44 5.95
C GLU A 132 2.51 -5.38 7.07
N SER A 133 3.05 -4.82 8.16
CA SER A 133 3.45 -5.62 9.32
C SER A 133 2.25 -6.10 10.14
N ASN A 134 1.23 -5.27 10.32
CA ASN A 134 0.02 -5.64 11.05
C ASN A 134 -1.16 -4.75 10.62
N CYS A 135 -2.05 -5.28 9.79
CA CYS A 135 -3.19 -4.53 9.25
C CYS A 135 -4.20 -4.10 10.33
N SER A 136 -4.15 -4.68 11.52
CA SER A 136 -4.97 -4.23 12.66
C SER A 136 -4.57 -2.87 13.22
N ILE A 137 -3.56 -2.19 12.65
CA ILE A 137 -3.26 -0.77 12.93
C ILE A 137 -4.47 0.14 12.72
N PHE A 138 -5.44 -0.30 11.91
CA PHE A 138 -6.71 0.41 11.68
C PHE A 138 -7.81 0.06 12.70
N CYS A 139 -7.57 -0.88 13.62
CA CYS A 139 -8.54 -1.28 14.64
C CYS A 139 -8.52 -0.30 15.81
N ARG A 140 -9.69 0.27 16.13
CA ARG A 140 -9.85 1.20 17.26
C ARG A 140 -9.58 0.54 18.62
N ASP A 141 -9.82 -0.77 18.72
CA ASP A 141 -9.59 -1.55 19.94
C ASP A 141 -8.11 -1.96 20.11
N GLY A 142 -7.22 -1.42 19.28
CA GLY A 142 -5.78 -1.70 19.32
C GLY A 142 -5.34 -2.85 18.43
N LEU A 143 -4.01 -3.03 18.40
CA LEU A 143 -3.35 -4.06 17.59
C LEU A 143 -3.76 -5.46 18.06
N LYS A 144 -4.12 -6.32 17.10
CA LYS A 144 -4.42 -7.73 17.34
C LYS A 144 -3.15 -8.57 17.32
N PRO A 145 -3.13 -9.70 18.04
CA PRO A 145 -2.04 -10.67 17.97
C PRO A 145 -1.72 -11.05 16.52
N ILE A 146 -0.43 -11.14 16.20
CA ILE A 146 -0.01 -11.31 14.80
C ILE A 146 -0.47 -12.63 14.20
N ASP A 147 -0.55 -13.70 14.99
CA ASP A 147 -1.06 -14.99 14.54
C ASP A 147 -2.55 -14.93 14.14
N ASP A 148 -3.36 -14.12 14.82
CA ASP A 148 -4.78 -13.94 14.47
C ASP A 148 -4.93 -13.18 13.14
N VAL A 149 -4.05 -12.21 12.93
CA VAL A 149 -3.98 -11.43 11.68
C VAL A 149 -3.52 -12.32 10.53
N ILE A 150 -2.48 -13.13 10.73
CA ILE A 150 -1.99 -14.09 9.73
C ILE A 150 -3.06 -15.13 9.39
N LYS A 151 -3.72 -15.72 10.39
CA LYS A 151 -4.85 -16.66 10.17
C LYS A 151 -5.96 -16.01 9.35
N SER A 152 -6.32 -14.76 9.67
CA SER A 152 -7.34 -14.02 8.91
C SER A 152 -6.91 -13.72 7.47
N TYR A 153 -5.65 -13.37 7.26
CA TYR A 153 -5.07 -13.19 5.93
C TYR A 153 -5.06 -14.50 5.13
N LEU A 154 -4.64 -15.61 5.73
CA LEU A 154 -4.60 -16.92 5.10
C LEU A 154 -6.00 -17.40 4.68
N LYS A 155 -7.05 -17.12 5.48
CA LYS A 155 -8.45 -17.40 5.08
C LYS A 155 -8.78 -16.74 3.74
N LEU A 156 -8.42 -15.46 3.58
CA LEU A 156 -8.64 -14.72 2.32
C LEU A 156 -7.73 -15.24 1.20
N ALA A 157 -6.46 -15.56 1.51
CA ALA A 157 -5.54 -16.11 0.52
C ALA A 157 -6.04 -17.46 -0.04
N ILE A 158 -6.61 -18.32 0.81
CA ILE A 158 -7.22 -19.58 0.40
C ILE A 158 -8.49 -19.30 -0.43
N GLU A 159 -9.39 -18.44 0.06
CA GLU A 159 -10.67 -18.17 -0.59
C GLU A 159 -10.51 -17.63 -2.01
N TYR A 160 -9.51 -16.76 -2.21
CA TYR A 160 -9.23 -16.12 -3.49
C TYR A 160 -8.12 -16.81 -4.30
N ASP A 161 -7.72 -18.03 -3.93
CA ASP A 161 -6.68 -18.82 -4.61
C ASP A 161 -5.39 -18.00 -4.88
N ASN A 162 -4.96 -17.23 -3.88
CA ASN A 162 -3.78 -16.38 -3.98
C ASN A 162 -2.53 -17.24 -4.16
N ARG A 163 -1.55 -16.73 -4.92
CA ARG A 163 -0.31 -17.49 -5.18
C ARG A 163 0.46 -17.74 -3.88
N ALA A 164 0.97 -18.96 -3.70
CA ALA A 164 1.76 -19.36 -2.54
C ALA A 164 2.96 -18.43 -2.31
N THR A 165 3.67 -18.05 -3.36
CA THR A 165 4.84 -17.15 -3.27
C THR A 165 4.49 -15.76 -2.75
N ASN A 166 3.36 -15.19 -3.19
CA ASN A 166 2.86 -13.92 -2.71
C ASN A 166 2.38 -14.02 -1.25
N THR A 167 1.64 -15.08 -0.93
CA THR A 167 1.16 -15.35 0.42
C THR A 167 2.32 -15.49 1.40
N LYS A 168 3.33 -16.29 1.06
CA LYS A 168 4.56 -16.44 1.84
C LYS A 168 5.25 -15.10 2.08
N TYR A 169 5.44 -14.30 1.03
CA TYR A 169 6.05 -12.98 1.16
C TYR A 169 5.30 -12.08 2.15
N CYS A 170 3.96 -12.00 2.03
CA CYS A 170 3.15 -11.20 2.95
C CYS A 170 3.25 -11.69 4.40
N VAL A 171 3.17 -13.01 4.64
CA VAL A 171 3.30 -13.58 5.99
C VAL A 171 4.71 -13.32 6.55
N GLN A 172 5.76 -13.36 5.74
CA GLN A 172 7.10 -12.99 6.17
C GLN A 172 7.20 -11.51 6.59
N GLN A 173 6.57 -10.60 5.85
CA GLN A 173 6.52 -9.18 6.26
C GLN A 173 5.76 -8.99 7.57
N MET A 174 4.68 -9.74 7.78
CA MET A 174 3.91 -9.74 9.04
C MET A 174 4.73 -10.27 10.22
N LEU A 175 5.51 -11.33 10.02
CA LEU A 175 6.36 -11.91 11.06
C LEU A 175 7.49 -10.96 11.50
N GLY A 176 8.04 -10.15 10.58
CA GLY A 176 9.14 -9.25 10.92
C GLY A 176 10.33 -10.02 11.51
N SER A 177 10.70 -9.73 12.77
CA SER A 177 11.77 -10.43 13.50
C SER A 177 11.40 -11.86 13.90
N LEU A 178 10.11 -12.22 13.94
CA LEU A 178 9.66 -13.59 14.24
C LEU A 178 9.99 -14.59 13.13
N GLN A 179 10.56 -14.13 12.00
CA GLN A 179 11.11 -15.02 10.98
C GLN A 179 12.25 -15.91 11.53
N GLU A 180 12.95 -15.48 12.58
CA GLU A 180 14.00 -16.27 13.24
C GLU A 180 13.45 -17.37 14.17
N SER A 181 12.14 -17.36 14.44
CA SER A 181 11.48 -18.42 15.20
C SER A 181 11.45 -19.74 14.43
N GLU A 182 11.16 -20.84 15.13
CA GLU A 182 11.03 -22.16 14.50
C GLU A 182 9.96 -22.15 13.38
N ARG A 183 8.77 -21.59 13.67
CA ARG A 183 7.70 -21.44 12.66
C ARG A 183 8.13 -20.54 11.50
N GLY A 184 8.89 -19.48 11.77
CA GLY A 184 9.42 -18.58 10.75
C GLY A 184 10.38 -19.28 9.78
N LYS A 185 11.28 -20.13 10.29
CA LYS A 185 12.18 -20.96 9.49
C LYS A 185 11.43 -22.02 8.68
N GLN A 186 10.41 -22.64 9.27
CA GLN A 186 9.53 -23.57 8.56
C GLN A 186 8.79 -22.89 7.41
N LEU A 187 8.24 -21.69 7.62
CA LEU A 187 7.64 -20.88 6.55
C LEU A 187 8.63 -20.57 5.43
N LEU A 188 9.88 -20.23 5.79
CA LEU A 188 10.94 -19.98 4.82
C LEU A 188 11.25 -21.24 3.99
N ALA A 189 11.13 -22.44 4.56
CA ALA A 189 11.30 -23.70 3.84
C ALA A 189 10.11 -24.05 2.93
N SER A 190 8.88 -23.64 3.28
CA SER A 190 7.66 -23.96 2.53
C SER A 190 7.71 -23.49 1.07
N GLN A 191 7.29 -24.35 0.16
CA GLN A 191 7.17 -24.12 -1.28
C GLN A 191 5.71 -24.10 -1.76
N GLN A 192 4.81 -24.77 -1.04
CA GLN A 192 3.41 -24.93 -1.42
C GLN A 192 2.46 -24.22 -0.44
N MET A 193 1.28 -23.82 -0.94
CA MET A 193 0.25 -23.18 -0.11
C MET A 193 -0.19 -24.09 1.06
N GLU A 194 -0.28 -25.39 0.82
CA GLU A 194 -0.67 -26.38 1.84
C GLU A 194 0.27 -26.37 3.05
N GLU A 195 1.59 -26.35 2.79
CA GLU A 195 2.62 -26.28 3.83
C GLU A 195 2.52 -24.97 4.63
N ILE A 196 2.29 -23.84 3.96
CA ILE A 196 2.08 -22.55 4.61
C ILE A 196 0.83 -22.60 5.51
N CYS A 197 -0.27 -23.17 5.01
CA CYS A 197 -1.52 -23.27 5.76
C CYS A 197 -1.39 -24.19 6.98
N ALA A 198 -0.66 -25.29 6.87
CA ALA A 198 -0.44 -26.23 7.97
C ALA A 198 0.25 -25.57 9.18
N LEU A 199 1.14 -24.58 8.96
CA LEU A 199 1.81 -23.84 10.05
C LEU A 199 0.86 -23.04 10.95
N TRP A 200 -0.38 -22.79 10.50
CA TRP A 200 -1.43 -22.09 11.24
C TRP A 200 -2.73 -22.91 11.36
N ASP A 201 -2.65 -24.24 11.23
CA ASP A 201 -3.79 -25.17 11.34
C ASP A 201 -4.91 -24.90 10.32
N MET A 202 -4.52 -24.52 9.09
CA MET A 202 -5.43 -24.10 8.01
C MET A 202 -5.45 -25.06 6.80
N ASP A 203 -4.75 -26.19 6.89
CA ASP A 203 -4.64 -27.22 5.85
C ASP A 203 -6.00 -27.84 5.48
N ALA A 204 -6.87 -28.10 6.46
CA ALA A 204 -8.21 -28.63 6.22
C ALA A 204 -9.07 -27.66 5.39
N MET A 205 -9.01 -26.36 5.70
CA MET A 205 -9.70 -25.31 4.95
C MET A 205 -9.18 -25.23 3.52
N TYR A 206 -7.85 -25.23 3.36
CA TYR A 206 -7.22 -25.20 2.03
C TYR A 206 -7.63 -26.41 1.19
N SER A 207 -7.58 -27.61 1.74
CA SER A 207 -7.97 -28.85 1.06
C SER A 207 -9.44 -28.83 0.63
N ALA A 208 -10.34 -28.34 1.48
CA ALA A 208 -11.75 -28.20 1.15
C ALA A 208 -11.94 -27.23 -0.03
N LYS A 209 -11.27 -26.06 -0.01
CA LYS A 209 -11.35 -25.08 -1.09
C LYS A 209 -10.80 -25.62 -2.41
N GLN A 210 -9.67 -26.33 -2.40
CA GLN A 210 -9.11 -26.93 -3.60
C GLN A 210 -10.00 -28.02 -4.20
N LYS A 211 -10.77 -28.75 -3.37
CA LYS A 211 -11.80 -29.69 -3.88
C LYS A 211 -12.95 -28.92 -4.55
N GLU A 212 -13.42 -27.83 -3.95
CA GLU A 212 -14.46 -26.96 -4.52
C GLU A 212 -14.02 -26.39 -5.88
N LEU A 213 -12.83 -25.80 -5.97
CA LEU A 213 -12.30 -25.21 -7.19
C LEU A 213 -12.16 -26.24 -8.32
N ARG A 214 -11.63 -27.43 -8.01
CA ARG A 214 -11.54 -28.54 -8.99
C ARG A 214 -12.92 -29.00 -9.48
N HIS A 215 -13.91 -29.04 -8.59
CA HIS A 215 -15.29 -29.38 -8.98
C HIS A 215 -15.89 -28.31 -9.90
N ARG A 216 -15.69 -27.02 -9.59
CA ARG A 216 -16.13 -25.89 -10.41
C ARG A 216 -15.48 -25.88 -11.80
N ALA A 217 -14.17 -26.14 -11.87
CA ALA A 217 -13.44 -26.23 -13.14
C ALA A 217 -14.01 -27.34 -14.03
N LYS A 218 -14.20 -28.55 -13.49
CA LYS A 218 -14.82 -29.68 -14.23
C LYS A 218 -16.23 -29.37 -14.71
N LYS A 219 -17.02 -28.61 -13.93
CA LYS A 219 -18.37 -28.19 -14.34
C LYS A 219 -18.32 -27.16 -15.48
N ALA A 220 -17.38 -26.23 -15.44
CA ALA A 220 -17.18 -25.23 -16.48
C ALA A 220 -16.72 -25.84 -17.82
N GLU A 221 -15.84 -26.85 -17.78
CA GLU A 221 -15.40 -27.59 -18.98
C GLU A 221 -16.54 -28.35 -19.68
N ARG A 222 -17.54 -28.79 -18.91
CA ARG A 222 -18.74 -29.49 -19.41
C ARG A 222 -19.85 -28.55 -19.87
N ALA A 223 -19.73 -27.24 -19.64
CA ALA A 223 -20.73 -26.28 -20.08
C ALA A 223 -20.65 -26.12 -21.62
N PRO A 224 -21.80 -26.05 -22.33
CA PRO A 224 -21.79 -25.80 -23.76
C PRO A 224 -21.08 -24.48 -24.05
N LYS A 225 -20.07 -24.54 -24.93
CA LYS A 225 -19.43 -23.35 -25.47
C LYS A 225 -20.37 -22.79 -26.54
N TRP A 226 -20.90 -21.58 -26.29
CA TRP A 226 -21.69 -20.82 -27.27
C TRP A 226 -20.80 -20.30 -28.39
#